data_AF-A0A7W8XJF2-F1
#
_entry.id   AF-A0A7W8XJF2-F1
#
_cell.length_a   1.000
_cell.length_b   1.000
_cell.length_c   1.000
_cell.angle_alpha   90.00
_cell.angle_beta   90.00
_cell.angle_gamma   90.00
#
_symmetry.space_group_name_H-M   'P 1'
#
loop_
_entity.id
_entity.type
_entity.pdbx_description
1 polymer ?
#
loop_
_entity_poly.entity_id
_entity_poly.type
_entity_poly.pdbx_seq_one_letter_code
_entity_poly.pdbx_strand_id
1 'polypeptide(L)'
;MKCFRIDEGGYTGFDLLNADQRFQGASAVAIDNDEAVRLIKEHFPTLQASELKYRALSRRPANHARLLGLLRDIHAHFDCTTSIVDKRYLLTLFFVDYGVEPYYYEREFDLYADGRNYAAASLLYLTGPTLLGEAEFDELLLAFQLAVKEKSRS
;
A
#
# COMPACT_ATOMS: atom_id res chain seq x y z
N MET A 1 8.68 -20.51 -16.08
CA MET A 1 8.31 -19.84 -14.82
C MET A 1 7.88 -18.42 -15.15
N LYS A 2 6.75 -17.95 -14.63
CA LYS A 2 6.24 -16.59 -14.89
C LYS A 2 7.01 -15.59 -14.00
N CYS A 3 7.49 -14.49 -14.59
CA CYS A 3 8.29 -13.49 -13.88
C CYS A 3 7.47 -12.21 -13.71
N PHE A 4 7.32 -11.75 -12.46
CA PHE A 4 6.61 -10.51 -12.13
C PHE A 4 7.63 -9.40 -11.85
N ARG A 5 7.36 -8.21 -12.40
CA ARG A 5 8.06 -6.96 -12.07
C ARG A 5 7.22 -6.22 -11.05
N ILE A 6 7.84 -5.77 -9.97
CA ILE A 6 7.16 -5.12 -8.84
C ILE A 6 7.67 -3.69 -8.72
N ASP A 7 6.75 -2.76 -8.47
CA ASP A 7 7.07 -1.38 -8.12
C ASP A 7 6.20 -0.92 -6.94
N GLU A 8 6.76 -0.04 -6.10
CA GLU A 8 6.15 0.42 -4.86
C GLU A 8 6.15 1.95 -4.80
N GLY A 9 5.14 2.52 -4.15
CA GLY A 9 5.00 3.97 -3.99
C GLY A 9 4.37 4.35 -2.65
N GLY A 10 4.72 5.54 -2.15
CA GLY A 10 4.14 6.08 -0.92
C GLY A 10 4.78 5.59 0.38
N TYR A 11 5.96 4.96 0.30
CA TYR A 11 6.71 4.55 1.49
C TYR A 11 7.36 5.75 2.18
N THR A 12 6.95 6.02 3.42
CA THR A 12 7.50 7.08 4.29
C THR A 12 8.42 6.54 5.38
N GLY A 13 8.93 5.32 5.22
CA GLY A 13 9.67 4.66 6.28
C GLY A 13 8.77 4.35 7.46
N PHE A 14 9.18 4.85 8.62
CA PHE A 14 8.51 4.58 9.89
C PHE A 14 7.29 5.49 10.17
N ASP A 15 7.14 6.57 9.40
CA ASP A 15 6.06 7.55 9.62
C ASP A 15 4.77 7.13 8.90
N LEU A 16 4.02 6.20 9.49
CA LEU A 16 2.76 5.71 8.92
C LEU A 16 1.59 6.69 9.12
N LEU A 17 1.75 7.71 9.98
CA LEU A 17 0.75 8.75 10.22
C LEU A 17 0.93 10.01 9.33
N ASN A 18 1.86 9.98 8.38
CA ASN A 18 2.08 11.10 7.47
C ASN A 18 0.83 11.45 6.64
N ALA A 19 0.23 12.61 6.91
CA ALA A 19 -0.99 13.07 6.24
C ALA A 19 -0.80 13.36 4.75
N ASP A 20 0.36 13.89 4.35
CA ASP A 20 0.66 14.23 2.95
C ASP A 20 0.88 12.98 2.07
N GLN A 21 1.21 11.84 2.69
CA GLN A 21 1.42 10.56 2.01
C GLN A 21 0.59 9.42 2.62
N ARG A 22 -0.70 9.65 2.89
CA ARG A 22 -1.59 8.69 3.58
C ARG A 22 -1.56 7.24 3.08
N PHE A 23 -1.35 7.01 1.79
CA PHE A 23 -1.42 5.69 1.18
C PHE A 23 -0.05 5.17 0.77
N GLN A 24 0.15 3.86 0.91
CA GLN A 24 1.21 3.11 0.27
C GLN A 24 0.59 2.15 -0.74
N GLY A 25 1.25 1.96 -1.88
CA GLY A 25 0.81 1.01 -2.90
C GLY A 25 1.95 0.17 -3.42
N ALA A 26 1.61 -1.03 -3.87
CA ALA A 26 2.51 -1.92 -4.58
C ALA A 26 1.78 -2.48 -5.80
N SER A 27 2.46 -2.56 -6.92
CA SER A 27 1.94 -3.16 -8.15
C SER A 27 2.88 -4.23 -8.65
N ALA A 28 2.33 -5.34 -9.12
CA ALA A 28 3.06 -6.41 -9.77
C ALA A 28 2.47 -6.68 -11.14
N VAL A 29 3.31 -6.86 -12.15
CA VAL A 29 2.90 -7.20 -13.52
C VAL A 29 3.82 -8.24 -14.13
N ALA A 30 3.24 -9.28 -14.72
CA ALA A 30 3.97 -10.28 -15.49
C ALA A 30 3.98 -9.90 -16.97
N ILE A 31 4.94 -9.05 -17.33
CA ILE A 31 5.20 -8.59 -18.70
C ILE A 31 6.67 -8.81 -19.04
N ASP A 32 6.98 -9.33 -20.23
CA ASP A 32 8.37 -9.41 -20.70
C ASP A 32 8.84 -8.10 -21.34
N ASN A 33 10.11 -8.05 -21.72
CA ASN A 33 10.69 -6.81 -22.24
C ASN A 33 10.18 -6.46 -23.65
N ASP A 34 9.88 -7.45 -24.49
CA ASP A 34 9.45 -7.23 -25.87
C ASP A 34 8.02 -6.67 -25.89
N GLU A 35 7.15 -7.23 -25.06
CA GLU A 35 5.78 -6.77 -24.83
C GLU A 35 5.76 -5.36 -24.21
N ALA A 36 6.63 -5.09 -23.23
CA ALA A 36 6.76 -3.75 -22.65
C ALA A 36 7.19 -2.71 -23.70
N VAL A 37 8.19 -3.04 -24.54
CA VAL A 37 8.64 -2.17 -25.63
C VAL A 37 7.53 -1.95 -26.66
N ARG A 38 6.75 -2.99 -26.98
CA ARG A 38 5.61 -2.88 -27.91
C ARG A 38 4.56 -1.90 -27.38
N LEU A 39 4.09 -2.09 -26.13
CA LEU A 39 3.09 -1.22 -25.52
C LEU A 39 3.57 0.23 -25.38
N ILE A 40 4.85 0.43 -25.04
CA ILE A 40 5.44 1.77 -24.98
C ILE A 40 5.38 2.46 -26.35
N LYS A 41 5.74 1.76 -27.43
CA LYS A 41 5.71 2.31 -28.79
C LYS A 41 4.28 2.60 -29.26
N GLU A 42 3.32 1.75 -28.90
CA GLU A 42 1.91 1.90 -29.26
C GLU A 42 1.30 3.16 -28.62
N HIS A 43 1.49 3.32 -27.30
CA HIS A 43 0.88 4.43 -26.55
C HIS A 43 1.72 5.71 -26.60
N PHE A 44 3.04 5.61 -26.77
CA PHE A 44 3.97 6.74 -26.77
C PHE A 44 4.94 6.71 -27.97
N PRO A 45 4.44 6.76 -29.23
CA PRO A 45 5.25 6.53 -30.43
C PRO A 45 6.36 7.55 -30.67
N THR A 46 6.23 8.76 -30.10
CA THR A 46 7.23 9.84 -30.25
C THR A 46 8.21 9.90 -29.08
N LEU A 47 8.14 8.97 -28.12
CA LEU A 47 9.00 8.98 -26.95
C LEU A 47 10.41 8.47 -27.32
N GLN A 48 11.41 9.29 -27.02
CA GLN A 48 12.84 8.97 -27.23
C GLN A 48 13.56 8.63 -25.91
N ALA A 49 12.87 8.73 -24.78
CA ALA A 49 13.45 8.43 -23.47
C ALA A 49 13.60 6.92 -23.29
N SER A 50 14.72 6.51 -22.69
CA SER A 50 14.97 5.10 -22.32
C SER A 50 14.07 4.59 -21.20
N GLU A 51 13.39 5.49 -20.48
CA GLU A 51 12.50 5.15 -19.36
C GLU A 51 11.24 6.04 -19.34
N LEU A 52 10.09 5.42 -19.05
CA LEU A 52 8.82 6.12 -18.84
C LEU A 52 8.69 6.58 -17.39
N LYS A 53 9.09 7.83 -17.12
CA LYS A 53 8.82 8.46 -15.82
C LYS A 53 7.36 8.95 -15.75
N TYR A 54 6.53 8.30 -14.93
CA TYR A 54 5.12 8.67 -14.73
C TYR A 54 4.92 10.16 -14.46
N ARG A 55 5.71 10.75 -13.55
CA ARG A 55 5.64 12.19 -13.21
C ARG A 55 5.86 13.12 -14.40
N ALA A 56 6.70 12.73 -15.37
CA ALA A 56 6.91 13.53 -16.57
C ALA A 56 5.74 13.40 -17.56
N LEU A 57 5.16 12.20 -17.65
CA LEU A 57 4.05 11.90 -18.55
C LEU A 57 2.74 12.53 -18.06
N SER A 58 2.39 12.36 -16.78
CA SER A 58 1.11 12.79 -16.19
C SER A 58 0.94 14.30 -16.15
N ARG A 59 2.03 15.07 -16.15
CA ARG A 59 1.99 16.55 -16.23
C ARG A 59 1.42 17.08 -17.54
N ARG A 60 1.41 16.28 -18.62
CA ARG A 60 0.93 16.71 -19.95
C ARG A 60 -0.48 16.17 -20.18
N PRO A 61 -1.52 17.01 -20.30
CA PRO A 61 -2.90 16.54 -20.52
C PRO A 61 -3.05 15.62 -21.75
N ALA A 62 -2.30 15.89 -22.82
CA ALA A 62 -2.30 15.06 -24.03
C ALA A 62 -1.84 13.60 -23.79
N ASN A 63 -1.12 13.32 -22.69
CA ASN A 63 -0.69 11.98 -22.33
C ASN A 63 -1.70 11.23 -21.47
N HIS A 64 -2.74 11.87 -20.95
CA HIS A 64 -3.68 11.22 -20.02
C HIS A 64 -4.42 10.06 -20.69
N ALA A 65 -4.96 10.27 -21.89
CA ALA A 65 -5.62 9.21 -22.66
C ALA A 65 -4.67 8.05 -23.00
N ARG A 66 -3.38 8.35 -23.25
CA ARG A 66 -2.34 7.34 -23.55
C ARG A 66 -1.97 6.52 -22.31
N LEU A 67 -1.85 7.16 -21.15
CA LEU A 67 -1.63 6.47 -19.88
C LEU A 67 -2.79 5.55 -19.53
N LEU A 68 -4.03 6.02 -19.70
CA LEU A 68 -5.22 5.19 -19.47
C LEU A 68 -5.31 4.03 -20.47
N GLY A 69 -4.96 4.26 -21.74
CA GLY A 69 -4.87 3.21 -22.75
C GLY A 69 -3.87 2.12 -22.36
N LEU A 70 -2.64 2.52 -21.98
CA LEU A 70 -1.62 1.60 -21.52
C LEU A 70 -2.10 0.78 -20.31
N LEU A 71 -2.67 1.42 -19.28
CA LEU A 71 -3.17 0.73 -18.09
C LEU A 71 -4.30 -0.26 -18.44
N ARG A 72 -5.22 0.14 -19.32
CA ARG A 72 -6.30 -0.75 -19.78
C ARG A 72 -5.74 -1.98 -20.47
N ASP A 73 -4.77 -1.82 -21.35
CA ASP A 73 -4.20 -2.95 -22.11
C ASP A 73 -3.37 -3.86 -21.18
N ILE A 74 -2.67 -3.29 -20.19
CA ILE A 74 -2.00 -4.06 -19.14
C ILE A 74 -3.03 -4.92 -18.37
N HIS A 75 -4.11 -4.32 -17.88
CA HIS A 75 -5.15 -5.02 -17.12
C HIS A 75 -5.92 -6.06 -17.94
N ALA A 76 -6.05 -5.87 -19.26
CA ALA A 76 -6.78 -6.78 -20.14
C ALA A 76 -5.97 -7.99 -20.60
N HIS A 77 -4.64 -7.85 -20.69
CA HIS A 77 -3.80 -8.81 -21.40
C HIS A 77 -2.67 -9.44 -20.56
N PHE A 78 -2.44 -8.93 -19.35
CA PHE A 78 -1.34 -9.41 -18.49
C PHE A 78 -1.85 -9.73 -17.08
N ASP A 79 -1.23 -10.71 -16.44
CA ASP A 79 -1.45 -10.91 -15.01
C ASP A 79 -0.82 -9.74 -14.28
N CYS A 80 -1.66 -8.96 -13.62
CA CYS A 80 -1.24 -7.86 -12.79
C CYS A 80 -2.10 -7.78 -11.54
N THR A 81 -1.52 -7.22 -10.48
CA THR A 81 -2.26 -6.85 -9.28
C THR A 81 -1.71 -5.55 -8.74
N THR A 82 -2.58 -4.76 -8.12
CA THR A 82 -2.22 -3.53 -7.42
C THR A 82 -2.90 -3.56 -6.07
N SER A 83 -2.11 -3.40 -5.01
CA SER A 83 -2.60 -3.23 -3.65
C SER A 83 -2.39 -1.77 -3.24
N ILE A 84 -3.38 -1.20 -2.57
CA ILE A 84 -3.33 0.13 -1.96
C ILE A 84 -3.76 -0.02 -0.51
N VAL A 85 -2.94 0.48 0.40
CA VAL A 85 -3.16 0.38 1.84
C VAL A 85 -3.11 1.78 2.44
N ASP A 86 -4.13 2.08 3.25
CA ASP A 86 -4.11 3.24 4.13
C ASP A 86 -3.11 2.98 5.26
N LYS A 87 -2.09 3.82 5.38
CA LYS A 87 -1.01 3.60 6.36
C LYS A 87 -1.47 3.74 7.80
N ARG A 88 -2.49 4.54 8.08
CA ARG A 88 -3.10 4.62 9.41
C ARG A 88 -3.84 3.33 9.74
N TYR A 89 -4.52 2.74 8.77
CA TYR A 89 -5.09 1.39 8.93
C TYR A 89 -3.98 0.35 9.15
N LEU A 90 -2.89 0.40 8.38
CA LEU A 90 -1.75 -0.50 8.56
C LEU A 90 -1.15 -0.40 9.98
N LEU A 91 -1.01 0.83 10.50
CA LEU A 91 -0.56 1.05 11.88
C LEU A 91 -1.57 0.52 12.92
N THR A 92 -2.87 0.66 12.64
CA THR A 92 -3.92 0.08 13.49
C THR A 92 -3.88 -1.44 13.48
N LEU A 93 -3.64 -2.05 12.33
CA LEU A 93 -3.45 -3.50 12.19
C LEU A 93 -2.20 -3.95 12.95
N PHE A 94 -1.08 -3.23 12.84
CA PHE A 94 0.11 -3.52 13.66
C PHE A 94 -0.17 -3.38 15.16
N PHE A 95 -0.98 -2.40 15.58
CA PHE A 95 -1.39 -2.29 16.97
C PHE A 95 -2.22 -3.51 17.41
N VAL A 96 -3.10 -4.02 16.56
CA VAL A 96 -3.83 -5.26 16.83
C VAL A 96 -2.86 -6.45 16.90
N ASP A 97 -1.96 -6.60 15.93
CA ASP A 97 -1.05 -7.74 15.85
C ASP A 97 0.00 -7.76 16.99
N TYR A 98 0.53 -6.60 17.40
CA TYR A 98 1.59 -6.53 18.42
C TYR A 98 1.09 -6.16 19.82
N GLY A 99 -0.02 -5.42 19.91
CA GLY A 99 -0.57 -4.93 21.17
C GLY A 99 -1.77 -5.72 21.70
N VAL A 100 -2.56 -6.33 20.82
CA VAL A 100 -3.82 -6.99 21.19
C VAL A 100 -3.74 -8.51 21.06
N GLU A 101 -3.16 -9.02 19.97
CA GLU A 101 -3.09 -10.45 19.69
C GLU A 101 -2.40 -11.25 20.79
N PRO A 102 -1.26 -10.82 21.37
CA PRO A 102 -0.60 -11.60 22.43
C PRO A 102 -1.49 -11.86 23.65
N TYR A 103 -2.36 -10.90 24.00
CA TYR A 103 -3.33 -11.07 25.10
C TYR A 103 -4.32 -12.21 24.84
N TYR A 104 -4.78 -12.36 23.59
CA TYR A 104 -5.70 -13.42 23.19
C TYR A 104 -4.99 -14.76 23.02
N TYR A 105 -3.77 -14.76 22.48
CA TYR A 105 -2.94 -15.94 22.34
C TYR A 105 -2.69 -16.64 23.69
N GLU A 106 -2.36 -15.86 24.73
CA GLU A 106 -2.18 -16.37 26.11
C GLU A 106 -3.44 -17.03 26.70
N ARG A 107 -4.60 -16.81 26.08
CA ARG A 107 -5.91 -17.35 26.48
C ARG A 107 -6.41 -18.42 25.52
N GLU A 108 -5.50 -18.98 24.72
CA GLU A 108 -5.81 -20.03 23.73
C GLU A 108 -6.82 -19.57 22.67
N PHE A 109 -6.90 -18.26 22.41
CA PHE A 109 -7.75 -17.70 21.36
C PHE A 109 -6.88 -17.24 20.18
N ASP A 110 -7.04 -17.93 19.05
CA ASP A 110 -6.38 -17.56 17.80
C ASP A 110 -7.10 -16.36 17.15
N LEU A 111 -6.45 -15.19 17.21
CA LEU A 111 -6.93 -13.96 16.57
C LEU A 111 -6.57 -13.91 15.07
N TYR A 112 -5.69 -14.77 14.57
CA TYR A 112 -5.40 -14.85 13.14
C TYR A 112 -6.36 -15.77 12.38
N ALA A 113 -7.01 -16.71 13.09
CA ALA A 113 -8.02 -17.60 12.52
C ALA A 113 -9.07 -16.81 11.72
N ASP A 114 -9.30 -17.22 10.48
CA ASP A 114 -10.27 -16.64 9.54
C ASP A 114 -10.17 -15.10 9.36
N GLY A 115 -8.99 -14.51 9.59
CA GLY A 115 -8.76 -13.08 9.42
C GLY A 115 -9.41 -12.20 10.49
N ARG A 116 -9.64 -12.73 11.71
CA ARG A 116 -10.22 -11.96 12.82
C ARG A 116 -9.38 -10.74 13.22
N ASN A 117 -8.07 -10.78 13.06
CA ASN A 117 -7.19 -9.64 13.28
C ASN A 117 -7.52 -8.48 12.32
N TYR A 118 -7.77 -8.77 11.04
CA TYR A 118 -8.24 -7.77 10.08
C TYR A 118 -9.61 -7.22 10.48
N ALA A 119 -10.55 -8.08 10.90
CA ALA A 119 -11.87 -7.64 11.36
C ALA A 119 -11.76 -6.73 12.61
N ALA A 120 -10.92 -7.09 13.57
CA ALA A 120 -10.67 -6.30 14.78
C ALA A 120 -10.00 -4.96 14.44
N ALA A 121 -8.98 -4.97 13.58
CA ALA A 121 -8.30 -3.75 13.12
C ALA A 121 -9.23 -2.84 12.34
N SER A 122 -10.08 -3.39 11.46
CA SER A 122 -11.07 -2.62 10.72
C SER A 122 -12.11 -2.00 11.64
N LEU A 123 -12.60 -2.75 12.63
CA LEU A 123 -13.51 -2.23 13.65
C LEU A 123 -12.84 -1.09 14.42
N LEU A 124 -11.65 -1.31 14.97
CA LEU A 124 -10.92 -0.31 15.74
C LEU A 124 -10.58 0.94 14.90
N TYR A 125 -10.18 0.77 13.65
CA TYR A 125 -9.90 1.88 12.74
C TYR A 125 -11.14 2.74 12.49
N LEU A 126 -12.30 2.11 12.28
CA LEU A 126 -13.56 2.80 11.98
C LEU A 126 -14.20 3.43 13.22
N THR A 127 -14.19 2.72 14.36
CA THR A 127 -14.91 3.14 15.57
C THR A 127 -14.02 3.80 16.62
N GLY A 128 -12.70 3.60 16.55
CA GLY A 128 -11.72 4.12 17.49
C GLY A 128 -11.84 5.63 17.75
N PRO A 129 -11.86 6.49 16.70
CA PRO A 129 -12.04 7.92 16.88
C PRO A 129 -13.32 8.31 17.62
N THR A 130 -14.41 7.56 17.43
CA THR A 130 -15.70 7.85 18.07
C THR A 130 -15.78 7.28 19.49
N LEU A 131 -15.22 6.09 19.73
CA LEU A 131 -15.31 5.40 21.02
C LEU A 131 -14.28 5.90 22.03
N LEU A 132 -13.08 6.25 21.56
CA LEU A 132 -11.95 6.65 22.41
C LEU A 132 -11.75 8.18 22.40
N GLY A 133 -12.26 8.86 21.37
CA GLY A 133 -11.92 10.24 21.04
C GLY A 133 -10.89 10.30 19.92
N GLU A 134 -11.03 11.26 19.01
CA GLU A 134 -10.18 11.37 17.81
C GLU A 134 -8.73 11.67 18.17
N ALA A 135 -8.52 12.63 19.08
CA ALA A 135 -7.18 13.00 19.55
C ALA A 135 -6.53 11.86 20.33
N GLU A 136 -7.29 11.20 21.20
CA GLU A 136 -6.83 10.11 22.04
C GLU A 136 -6.45 8.88 21.21
N PHE A 137 -7.19 8.58 20.15
CA PHE A 137 -6.85 7.50 19.24
C PHE A 137 -5.62 7.83 18.38
N ASP A 138 -5.45 9.08 17.97
CA ASP A 138 -4.23 9.55 17.29
C ASP A 138 -3.00 9.43 18.19
N GLU A 139 -3.13 9.85 19.45
CA GLU A 139 -2.08 9.73 20.46
C GLU A 139 -1.72 8.27 20.75
N LEU A 140 -2.71 7.38 20.84
CA LEU A 140 -2.49 5.94 20.98
C LEU A 140 -1.64 5.38 19.83
N LEU A 141 -2.05 5.67 18.58
CA LEU A 141 -1.35 5.18 17.40
C LEU A 141 0.07 5.78 17.30
N LEU A 142 0.23 7.06 17.63
CA LEU A 142 1.53 7.73 17.66
C LEU A 142 2.45 7.11 18.72
N ALA A 143 1.95 6.91 19.94
CA ALA A 143 2.70 6.30 21.03
C ALA A 143 3.13 4.87 20.68
N PHE A 144 2.21 4.08 20.10
CA PHE A 144 2.51 2.73 19.62
C PHE A 144 3.57 2.74 18.52
N GLN A 145 3.43 3.62 17.52
CA GLN A 145 4.44 3.80 16.47
C GLN A 145 5.80 4.08 17.13
N LEU A 146 5.92 5.10 17.97
CA LEU A 146 7.20 5.41 18.64
C LEU A 146 7.78 4.23 19.42
N ALA A 147 6.95 3.50 20.18
CA ALA A 147 7.39 2.32 20.93
C ALA A 147 7.97 1.21 20.04
N VAL A 148 7.34 0.94 18.89
CA VAL A 148 7.84 -0.06 17.93
C VAL A 148 9.14 0.39 17.25
N LYS A 149 9.36 1.71 17.08
CA LYS A 149 10.60 2.26 16.53
C LYS A 149 11.78 2.01 17.44
N GLU A 150 11.57 2.23 18.72
CA GLU A 150 12.64 2.35 19.70
C GLU A 150 13.24 1.00 20.10
N LYS A 151 12.66 -0.14 19.64
CA LYS A 151 13.07 -1.53 19.90
C LYS A 151 14.28 -1.59 20.81
N SER A 152 14.00 -1.44 22.11
CA SER A 152 15.03 -1.42 23.12
C SER A 152 15.82 -2.71 23.01
N ARG A 153 17.15 -2.60 23.11
CA ARG A 153 18.05 -3.71 23.36
C ARG A 153 17.53 -4.47 24.59
N SER A 154 16.78 -5.54 24.38
CA SER A 154 16.41 -6.54 25.39
C SER A 154 16.93 -7.89 24.95
#